data_AF-A0A7V9CZ11-F1
#
_entry.id   AF-A0A7V9CZ11-F1
#
_cell.length_a   1.000
_cell.length_b   1.000
_cell.length_c   1.000
_cell.angle_alpha   90.00
_cell.angle_beta   90.00
_cell.angle_gamma   90.00
#
_symmetry.space_group_name_H-M   'P 1'
#
loop_
_entity.id
_entity.type
_entity.pdbx_description
1 polymer ?
#
loop_
_entity_poly.entity_id
_entity_poly.type
_entity_poly.pdbx_seq_one_letter_code
_entity_poly.pdbx_strand_id
1 'polypeptide(L)'
;DTPPSSDAVVGLYCYSPDVFELIRQLRPSSRGELEITDVNRHYAARGSLACHRVQGWWEDAGTQESLPEIGALIARTGVNKLA
;
A
#
# COMPACT_ATOMS: atom_id res chain seq x y z
N ASP A 1 -6.67 4.05 -19.49
CA ASP A 1 -6.76 4.31 -18.04
C ASP A 1 -8.06 3.80 -17.45
N THR A 2 -8.23 2.49 -17.44
CA THR A 2 -9.35 1.85 -16.74
C THR A 2 -8.75 0.91 -15.71
N PRO A 3 -8.88 1.18 -14.40
CA PRO A 3 -8.41 0.27 -13.38
C PRO A 3 -9.00 -1.13 -13.58
N PRO A 4 -8.21 -2.21 -13.44
CA PRO A 4 -8.72 -3.57 -13.63
C PRO A 4 -9.70 -3.99 -12.52
N SER A 5 -9.71 -3.28 -11.39
CA SER A 5 -10.63 -3.50 -10.27
C SER A 5 -10.78 -2.23 -9.42
N SER A 6 -11.68 -2.30 -8.43
CA SER A 6 -11.83 -1.29 -7.37
C SER A 6 -10.86 -1.49 -6.19
N ASP A 7 -9.90 -2.41 -6.31
CA ASP A 7 -8.93 -2.68 -5.25
C ASP A 7 -7.73 -1.75 -5.35
N ALA A 8 -7.37 -1.15 -4.21
CA ALA A 8 -6.14 -0.39 -4.06
C ALA A 8 -5.08 -1.23 -3.32
N VAL A 9 -3.83 -1.13 -3.75
CA VAL A 9 -2.70 -1.60 -2.96
C VAL A 9 -2.45 -0.57 -1.88
N VAL A 10 -2.61 -1.01 -0.65
CA VAL A 10 -2.53 -0.16 0.51
C VAL A 10 -1.09 -0.04 1.02
N GLY A 11 -0.78 1.03 1.77
CA GLY A 11 0.56 1.40 2.26
C GLY A 11 1.18 0.51 3.34
N LEU A 12 1.02 -0.82 3.27
CA LEU A 12 1.63 -1.80 4.18
C LEU A 12 2.27 -2.92 3.36
N TYR A 13 3.58 -3.09 3.53
CA TYR A 13 4.37 -4.02 2.73
C TYR A 13 5.35 -4.80 3.61
N CYS A 14 5.47 -6.10 3.36
CA CYS A 14 6.42 -6.99 4.03
C CYS A 14 7.29 -7.66 2.96
N TYR A 15 8.61 -7.52 3.07
CA TYR A 15 9.55 -8.12 2.11
C TYR A 15 10.67 -8.87 2.83
N SER A 16 11.20 -9.89 2.16
CA SER A 16 12.49 -10.48 2.51
C SER A 16 13.64 -9.48 2.26
N PRO A 17 14.81 -9.68 2.87
CA PRO A 17 15.96 -8.78 2.71
C PRO A 17 16.46 -8.59 1.26
N ASP A 18 16.10 -9.48 0.32
CA ASP A 18 16.47 -9.33 -1.09
C ASP A 18 15.90 -8.05 -1.74
N VAL A 19 14.89 -7.43 -1.12
CA VAL A 19 14.32 -6.15 -1.55
C VAL A 19 15.37 -5.04 -1.63
N PHE A 20 16.40 -5.08 -0.77
CA PHE A 20 17.44 -4.05 -0.76
C PHE A 20 18.31 -4.08 -2.03
N GLU A 21 18.54 -5.25 -2.61
CA GLU A 21 19.26 -5.35 -3.89
C GLU A 21 18.37 -4.88 -5.05
N LEU A 22 17.08 -5.20 -5.00
CA LEU A 22 16.11 -4.76 -6.00
C LEU A 22 15.96 -3.23 -6.04
N ILE A 23 15.77 -2.57 -4.90
CA ILE A 23 15.56 -1.10 -4.87
C ILE A 23 16.75 -0.33 -5.45
N ARG A 24 17.98 -0.86 -5.33
CA ARG A 24 19.19 -0.23 -5.90
C ARG A 24 19.21 -0.28 -7.43
N GLN A 25 18.46 -1.19 -8.04
CA GLN A 25 18.39 -1.40 -9.48
C GLN A 25 17.18 -0.69 -10.12
N LEU A 26 16.26 -0.15 -9.32
CA LEU A 26 15.10 0.56 -9.83
C LEU A 26 15.51 1.82 -10.60
N ARG A 27 14.71 2.14 -11.62
CA ARG A 27 14.83 3.39 -12.36
C ARG A 27 13.62 4.27 -12.08
N PRO A 28 13.78 5.61 -12.10
CA PRO A 28 12.65 6.51 -11.96
C PRO A 28 11.56 6.24 -13.00
N SER A 29 10.31 6.30 -12.59
CA SER A 29 9.15 6.21 -13.49
C SER A 29 9.02 7.48 -14.33
N SER A 30 7.97 7.54 -15.17
CA SER A 30 7.59 8.78 -15.87
C SER A 30 7.28 9.95 -14.92
N ARG A 31 7.04 9.68 -13.63
CA ARG A 31 6.85 10.68 -12.58
C ARG A 31 8.15 11.13 -11.92
N GLY A 32 9.28 10.49 -12.25
CA GLY A 32 10.57 10.73 -11.61
C GLY A 32 10.73 10.04 -10.25
N GLU A 33 9.82 9.14 -9.88
CA GLU A 33 9.82 8.45 -8.58
C GLU A 33 10.33 7.01 -8.70
N LEU A 34 10.94 6.49 -7.62
CA LEU A 34 11.19 5.05 -7.49
C LEU A 34 9.93 4.39 -6.92
N GLU A 35 9.26 3.59 -7.75
CA GLU A 35 7.91 3.12 -7.48
C GLU A 35 7.89 1.87 -6.61
N ILE A 36 7.16 1.91 -5.49
CA ILE A 36 6.87 0.70 -4.71
C ILE A 36 6.09 -0.34 -5.54
N THR A 37 5.32 0.12 -6.53
CA THR A 37 4.61 -0.75 -7.48
C THR A 37 5.58 -1.58 -8.31
N ASP A 38 6.76 -1.07 -8.65
CA ASP A 38 7.76 -1.82 -9.42
C ASP A 38 8.42 -2.90 -8.56
N VAL A 39 8.60 -2.63 -7.26
CA VAL A 39 8.99 -3.66 -6.28
C VAL A 39 7.95 -4.78 -6.24
N ASN A 40 6.68 -4.44 -6.05
CA ASN A 40 5.58 -5.42 -6.01
C ASN A 40 5.50 -6.25 -7.30
N ARG A 41 5.67 -5.62 -8.47
CA ARG A 41 5.68 -6.30 -9.77
C ARG A 41 6.81 -7.31 -9.90
N HIS A 42 8.01 -7.01 -9.38
CA HIS A 42 9.13 -7.95 -9.38
C HIS A 42 8.80 -9.25 -8.63
N TYR A 43 8.24 -9.14 -7.42
CA TYR A 43 7.82 -10.31 -6.65
C TYR A 43 6.62 -11.03 -7.28
N ALA A 44 5.68 -10.30 -7.89
CA ALA A 44 4.56 -10.90 -8.61
C ALA A 44 5.03 -11.72 -9.83
N ALA A 45 5.95 -11.17 -10.63
CA ALA A 45 6.53 -11.83 -11.79
C ALA A 45 7.32 -13.10 -11.42
N ARG A 46 7.89 -13.14 -10.20
CA ARG A 46 8.57 -14.31 -9.62
C ARG A 46 7.62 -15.31 -8.96
N GLY A 47 6.32 -15.02 -8.88
CA GLY A 47 5.34 -15.86 -8.20
C GLY A 47 5.48 -15.89 -6.68
N SER A 48 6.20 -14.93 -6.08
CA SER A 48 6.48 -14.88 -4.63
C SER A 48 5.75 -13.73 -3.91
N LEU A 49 4.90 -12.99 -4.60
CA LEU A 49 4.00 -12.02 -3.98
C LEU A 49 2.78 -12.74 -3.41
N ALA A 50 2.52 -12.53 -2.12
CA ALA A 50 1.24 -12.83 -1.48
C ALA A 50 0.53 -11.52 -1.13
N CYS A 51 -0.80 -11.50 -1.25
CA CYS A 51 -1.62 -10.37 -0.84
C CYS A 51 -2.68 -10.83 0.17
N HIS A 52 -3.06 -9.91 1.06
CA HIS A 52 -4.17 -10.09 1.98
C HIS A 52 -5.13 -8.93 1.84
N ARG A 53 -6.41 -9.22 1.59
CA ARG A 53 -7.43 -8.19 1.47
C ARG A 53 -7.84 -7.71 2.85
N VAL A 54 -7.57 -6.43 3.12
CA VAL A 54 -7.94 -5.79 4.38
C VAL A 54 -9.45 -5.88 4.57
N GLN A 55 -9.87 -6.40 5.73
CA GLN A 55 -11.25 -6.38 6.18
C GLN A 55 -11.46 -5.17 7.09
N GLY A 56 -12.63 -4.54 7.05
CA GLY A 56 -12.90 -3.32 7.80
C GLY A 56 -12.51 -2.08 7.00
N TRP A 57 -11.89 -1.11 7.66
CA TRP A 57 -11.55 0.19 7.08
C TRP A 57 -10.05 0.41 6.99
N TRP A 58 -9.64 1.09 5.91
CA TRP A 58 -8.32 1.70 5.73
C TRP A 58 -8.59 3.17 5.40
N GLU A 59 -7.93 4.08 6.10
CA GLU A 59 -7.96 5.51 5.75
C GLU A 59 -6.55 6.05 5.56
N ASP A 60 -6.40 6.97 4.61
CA ASP A 60 -5.17 7.74 4.39
C ASP A 60 -5.39 9.20 4.83
N ALA A 61 -4.44 9.73 5.59
CA ALA A 61 -4.46 11.10 6.10
C ALA A 61 -3.84 12.10 5.11
N GLY A 62 -4.02 11.88 3.81
CA GLY A 62 -3.37 12.64 2.74
C GLY A 62 -3.92 14.06 2.52
N THR A 63 -5.08 14.40 3.09
CA THR A 63 -5.68 15.76 3.00
C THR A 63 -6.08 16.27 4.37
N GLN A 64 -6.15 17.60 4.54
CA GLN A 64 -6.55 18.19 5.81
C GLN A 64 -8.04 17.95 6.10
N GLU A 65 -8.84 17.84 5.04
CA GLU A 65 -10.27 17.55 5.08
C GLU A 65 -10.57 16.12 5.54
N SER A 66 -9.66 15.16 5.35
CA SER A 66 -9.88 13.78 5.80
C SER A 66 -9.70 13.59 7.31
N LEU A 67 -8.93 14.46 7.97
CA LEU A 67 -8.58 14.31 9.38
C LEU A 67 -9.79 14.26 10.34
N PRO A 68 -10.81 15.14 10.23
CA PRO A 68 -11.99 15.06 11.10
C PRO A 68 -12.81 13.78 10.88
N GLU A 69 -12.91 13.32 9.64
CA GLU A 69 -13.64 12.10 9.27
C GLU A 69 -12.96 10.85 9.85
N ILE A 70 -11.62 10.78 9.71
CA ILE A 70 -10.78 9.75 10.31
C ILE A 70 -10.94 9.77 11.83
N GLY A 71 -10.85 10.94 12.46
CA GLY A 71 -11.05 11.08 13.91
C GLY A 71 -12.42 10.58 14.38
N ALA A 72 -13.48 10.91 13.64
CA ALA A 72 -14.83 10.43 13.93
C ALA A 72 -14.94 8.90 13.74
N LEU A 73 -14.30 8.33 12.73
CA LEU A 73 -14.26 6.89 12.50
C LEU A 73 -13.54 6.15 13.63
N ILE A 74 -12.40 6.67 14.07
CA ILE A 74 -11.64 6.14 15.22
C ILE A 74 -12.47 6.20 16.49
N ALA A 75 -13.13 7.33 16.77
CA ALA A 75 -13.98 7.47 17.97
C ALA A 75 -15.13 6.45 17.98
N ARG A 76 -15.73 6.16 16.82
CA ARG A 76 -16.81 5.18 16.69
C ARG A 76 -16.34 3.74 16.77
N THR A 77 -15.20 3.42 16.14
CA THR A 77 -14.81 2.04 15.85
C THR A 77 -13.60 1.55 16.64
N GLY A 78 -12.83 2.46 17.25
CA GLY A 78 -11.50 2.20 17.82
C GLY A 78 -10.43 2.01 16.72
N VAL A 79 -9.16 2.02 17.12
CA VAL A 79 -8.02 1.67 16.25
C VAL A 79 -7.36 0.39 16.76
N ASN A 80 -6.81 -0.41 15.84
CA ASN A 80 -5.97 -1.56 16.18
C ASN A 80 -6.56 -2.47 17.26
N LYS A 81 -7.88 -2.72 17.20
CA LYS A 81 -8.52 -3.68 18.10
C LYS A 81 -7.90 -5.04 17.82
N LEU A 82 -7.06 -5.51 18.73
CA LEU A 82 -6.58 -6.89 18.72
C LEU A 82 -7.82 -7.78 18.82
N ALA A 83 -8.00 -8.62 17.81
CA ALA A 83 -9.03 -9.65 17.81
C ALA A 83 -8.78 -10.66 18.92
#